data_AF-A0A968CRF0-F1
#
_entry.id   AF-A0A968CRF0-F1
#
_cell.length_a   1.000
_cell.length_b   1.000
_cell.length_c   1.000
_cell.angle_alpha   90.00
_cell.angle_beta   90.00
_cell.angle_gamma   90.00
#
_symmetry.space_group_name_H-M   'P 1'
#
loop_
_entity.id
_entity.type
_entity.pdbx_description
1 polymer ?
#
loop_
_entity_poly.entity_id
_entity_poly.type
_entity_poly.pdbx_seq_one_letter_code
_entity_poly.pdbx_strand_id
1 'polypeptide(L)'
;QSLTAGKVDAVMGPFKTYETVEMDHRGYEVAYFELEKWGIPDYDELIFVTSLKTMKKNRAALATFKKIIDRAIVYVRANPQKALQYYFAEVPEADRMTETDAFKLTLPYYAHDQKIDVERWQQFADFAFKYGLIEKAVDVKTVLWSK
;
A
#
# COMPACT_ATOMS: atom_id res chain seq x y z
N GLN A 1 12.62 7.93 -13.67
CA GLN A 1 13.69 8.36 -14.61
C GLN A 1 13.27 8.29 -16.08
N SER A 2 12.62 7.21 -16.55
CA SER A 2 12.19 7.11 -17.97
C SER A 2 11.19 8.19 -18.39
N LEU A 3 10.23 8.53 -17.54
CA LEU A 3 9.22 9.57 -17.80
C LEU A 3 9.87 10.96 -17.92
N THR A 4 10.60 11.40 -16.88
CA THR A 4 11.27 12.71 -16.86
C THR A 4 12.35 12.88 -17.92
N ALA A 5 12.88 11.78 -18.47
CA ALA A 5 13.86 11.79 -19.57
C ALA A 5 13.20 11.73 -20.96
N GLY A 6 11.86 11.74 -21.05
CA GLY A 6 11.11 11.69 -22.31
C GLY A 6 11.26 10.37 -23.08
N LYS A 7 11.66 9.27 -22.41
CA LYS A 7 11.84 7.96 -23.05
C LYS A 7 10.53 7.20 -23.22
N VAL A 8 9.51 7.57 -22.45
CA VAL A 8 8.17 6.98 -22.45
C VAL A 8 7.16 8.09 -22.18
N ASP A 9 5.96 7.96 -22.73
CA ASP A 9 4.88 8.93 -22.56
C ASP A 9 4.14 8.77 -21.23
N ALA A 10 4.15 7.56 -20.66
CA ALA A 10 3.52 7.25 -19.38
C ALA A 10 4.24 6.10 -18.67
N VAL A 11 4.05 6.00 -17.35
CA VAL A 11 4.53 4.90 -16.51
C VAL A 11 3.41 4.43 -15.57
N MET A 12 3.41 3.14 -15.26
CA MET A 12 2.56 2.54 -14.23
C MET A 12 3.46 2.07 -13.08
N GLY A 13 2.96 2.18 -11.84
CA GLY A 13 3.71 1.81 -10.63
C GLY A 13 3.98 2.95 -9.65
N PRO A 14 4.20 4.21 -10.08
CA PRO A 14 4.32 5.32 -9.14
C PRO A 14 3.06 5.53 -8.30
N PHE A 15 3.22 5.82 -7.01
CA PHE A 15 2.14 6.22 -6.14
C PHE A 15 1.72 7.65 -6.42
N LYS A 16 0.40 7.86 -6.55
CA LYS A 16 -0.19 9.20 -6.66
C LYS A 16 0.09 10.10 -5.44
N THR A 17 0.60 9.54 -4.35
CA THR A 17 0.88 10.22 -3.08
C THR A 17 2.37 10.41 -2.80
N TYR A 18 3.28 9.80 -3.57
CA TYR A 18 4.73 9.88 -3.29
C TYR A 18 5.50 10.40 -4.51
N GLU A 19 5.56 9.66 -5.60
CA GLU A 19 6.33 10.08 -6.79
C GLU A 19 5.78 11.36 -7.44
N THR A 20 4.48 11.64 -7.30
CA THR A 20 3.90 12.91 -7.75
C THR A 20 4.45 14.10 -6.95
N VAL A 21 4.65 13.92 -5.63
CA VAL A 21 5.28 14.92 -4.75
C VAL A 21 6.73 15.12 -5.13
N GLU A 22 7.49 14.04 -5.33
CA GLU A 22 8.89 14.13 -5.78
C GLU A 22 9.02 14.87 -7.12
N MET A 23 8.10 14.61 -8.05
CA MET A 23 8.11 15.26 -9.36
C MET A 23 7.75 16.74 -9.25
N ASP A 24 6.76 17.11 -8.44
CA ASP A 24 6.39 18.50 -8.18
C ASP A 24 7.55 19.28 -7.52
N HIS A 25 8.21 18.70 -6.52
CA HIS A 25 9.40 19.29 -5.87
C HIS A 25 10.57 19.51 -6.84
N ARG A 26 10.61 18.77 -7.96
CA ARG A 26 11.61 18.92 -9.02
C ARG A 26 11.14 19.81 -10.17
N GLY A 27 9.96 20.43 -10.06
CA GLY A 27 9.39 21.36 -11.03
C GLY A 27 8.75 20.68 -12.24
N TYR A 28 8.39 19.40 -12.16
CA TYR A 28 7.66 18.71 -13.23
C TYR A 28 6.16 18.85 -12.99
N GLU A 29 5.44 19.28 -14.02
CA GLU A 29 3.98 19.17 -14.05
C GLU A 29 3.60 17.71 -14.32
N VAL A 30 2.78 17.13 -13.44
CA VAL A 30 2.41 15.72 -13.50
C VAL A 30 0.90 15.52 -13.41
N ALA A 31 0.41 14.56 -14.17
CA ALA A 31 -0.95 14.07 -14.13
C ALA A 31 -0.94 12.54 -13.99
N TYR A 32 -1.99 12.00 -13.40
CA TYR A 32 -2.15 10.56 -13.24
C TYR A 32 -3.60 10.14 -13.49
N PHE A 33 -3.77 8.88 -13.88
CA PHE A 33 -5.07 8.23 -13.98
C PHE A 33 -5.22 7.26 -12.81
N GLU A 34 -6.28 7.44 -12.04
CA GLU A 34 -6.66 6.53 -10.97
C GLU A 34 -7.27 5.26 -11.56
N LEU A 35 -6.56 4.14 -11.42
CA LEU A 35 -6.93 2.84 -11.99
C LEU A 35 -8.37 2.43 -11.63
N GLU A 36 -8.77 2.73 -10.39
CA GLU A 36 -10.09 2.47 -9.84
C GLU A 36 -11.22 3.19 -10.60
N LYS A 37 -10.92 4.32 -11.27
CA LYS A 37 -11.86 5.06 -12.11
C LYS A 37 -11.97 4.50 -13.53
N TRP A 38 -11.09 3.57 -13.90
CA TRP A 38 -10.97 3.04 -15.26
C TRP A 38 -11.21 1.53 -15.34
N GLY A 39 -12.03 1.01 -14.41
CA GLY A 39 -12.55 -0.36 -14.48
C GLY A 39 -11.69 -1.42 -13.79
N ILE A 40 -10.63 -1.01 -13.09
CA ILE A 40 -9.90 -1.89 -12.16
C ILE A 40 -10.67 -1.87 -10.83
N PRO A 41 -11.07 -3.02 -10.26
CA PRO A 41 -11.73 -3.07 -8.96
C PRO A 41 -10.86 -2.48 -7.86
N ASP A 42 -11.46 -2.01 -6.77
CA ASP A 42 -10.72 -1.58 -5.58
C ASP A 42 -9.90 -2.75 -4.99
N TYR A 43 -8.70 -2.46 -4.51
CA TYR A 43 -7.77 -3.45 -3.95
C TYR A 43 -6.86 -2.84 -2.88
N ASP A 44 -6.32 -3.70 -2.01
CA ASP A 44 -5.34 -3.30 -1.00
C ASP A 44 -3.95 -3.21 -1.64
N GLU A 45 -3.50 -1.99 -1.94
CA GLU A 45 -2.22 -1.71 -2.60
C GLU A 45 -1.00 -2.25 -1.84
N LEU A 46 -0.98 -2.13 -0.51
CA LEU A 46 0.09 -2.64 0.35
C LEU A 46 -0.45 -3.54 1.46
N ILE A 47 0.17 -4.72 1.59
CA ILE A 47 -0.22 -5.77 2.53
C ILE A 47 0.97 -6.46 3.18
N PHE A 48 0.74 -7.07 4.35
CA PHE A 48 1.69 -8.00 4.96
C PHE A 48 1.41 -9.43 4.50
N VAL A 49 2.43 -10.12 3.99
CA VAL A 49 2.35 -11.52 3.57
C VAL A 49 3.30 -12.40 4.38
N THR A 50 2.93 -13.67 4.57
CA THR A 50 3.80 -14.66 5.21
C THR A 50 3.59 -16.04 4.61
N SER A 51 4.61 -16.90 4.67
CA SER A 51 4.48 -18.27 4.17
C SER A 51 3.63 -19.14 5.11
N LEU A 52 2.95 -20.15 4.56
CA LEU A 52 2.23 -21.14 5.37
C LEU A 52 3.11 -21.85 6.40
N LYS A 53 4.39 -22.11 6.04
CA LYS A 53 5.37 -22.71 6.95
C LYS A 53 5.65 -21.81 8.15
N THR A 54 5.91 -20.52 7.91
CA THR A 54 6.13 -19.52 8.96
C THR A 54 4.87 -19.33 9.79
N MET A 55 3.70 -19.28 9.15
CA MET A 55 2.41 -19.16 9.83
C MET A 55 2.18 -20.31 10.83
N LYS A 56 2.39 -21.56 10.40
CA LYS A 56 2.21 -22.73 11.27
C LYS A 56 3.22 -22.76 12.42
N LYS A 57 4.48 -22.42 12.15
CA LYS A 57 5.55 -22.45 13.17
C LYS A 57 5.39 -21.32 14.20
N ASN A 58 4.99 -20.13 13.77
CA ASN A 58 5.05 -18.89 14.55
C ASN A 58 3.67 -18.25 14.77
N ARG A 59 2.58 -19.04 14.77
CA ARG A 59 1.19 -18.53 14.80
C ARG A 59 0.96 -17.52 15.93
N ALA A 60 1.44 -17.81 17.14
CA ALA A 60 1.28 -16.92 18.29
C ALA A 60 2.03 -15.58 18.11
N ALA A 61 3.26 -15.62 17.60
CA ALA A 61 4.04 -14.41 17.34
C ALA A 61 3.39 -13.54 16.26
N LEU A 62 2.87 -14.16 15.19
CA LEU A 62 2.16 -13.45 14.12
C LEU A 62 0.83 -12.85 14.58
N ALA A 63 0.08 -13.55 15.45
CA ALA A 63 -1.12 -12.98 16.07
C ALA A 63 -0.79 -11.77 16.96
N THR A 64 0.34 -11.80 17.67
CA THR A 64 0.84 -10.66 18.45
C THR A 64 1.29 -9.51 17.53
N PHE A 65 2.03 -9.81 16.47
CA PHE A 65 2.43 -8.82 15.45
C PHE A 65 1.21 -8.11 14.88
N LYS A 66 0.17 -8.86 14.48
CA LYS A 66 -1.10 -8.32 14.02
C LYS A 66 -1.69 -7.30 15.01
N LYS A 67 -1.77 -7.66 16.30
CA LYS A 67 -2.28 -6.77 17.36
C LYS A 67 -1.43 -5.52 17.55
N ILE A 68 -0.10 -5.61 17.37
CA ILE A 68 0.80 -4.46 17.48
C ILE A 68 0.57 -3.52 16.30
N ILE A 69 0.48 -4.03 15.08
CA ILE A 69 0.18 -3.22 13.89
C ILE A 69 -1.20 -2.54 14.03
N ASP A 70 -2.20 -3.20 14.63
CA ASP A 70 -3.54 -2.62 14.82
C ASP A 70 -3.44 -1.39 15.75
N ARG A 71 -2.63 -1.49 16.80
CA ARG A 71 -2.35 -0.36 17.70
C ARG A 71 -1.54 0.74 17.01
N ALA A 72 -0.56 0.37 16.18
CA ALA A 72 0.26 1.33 15.45
C ALA A 72 -0.58 2.13 14.45
N ILE A 73 -1.47 1.48 13.71
CA ILE A 73 -2.43 2.15 12.80
C ILE A 73 -3.25 3.20 13.56
N VAL A 74 -3.88 2.81 14.67
CA VAL A 74 -4.67 3.73 15.50
C VAL A 74 -3.81 4.90 15.99
N TYR A 75 -2.59 4.61 16.46
CA TYR A 75 -1.67 5.62 16.98
C TYR A 75 -1.25 6.63 15.91
N VAL A 76 -0.82 6.16 14.73
CA VAL A 76 -0.33 7.00 13.63
C VAL A 76 -1.44 7.92 13.16
N ARG A 77 -2.66 7.40 12.99
CA ARG A 77 -3.82 8.21 12.58
C ARG A 77 -4.21 9.26 13.62
N ALA A 78 -4.09 8.93 14.91
CA ALA A 78 -4.40 9.87 15.99
C ALA A 78 -3.28 10.88 16.27
N ASN A 79 -2.02 10.56 15.94
CA ASN A 79 -0.84 11.36 16.27
C ASN A 79 0.12 11.49 15.06
N PRO A 80 -0.34 11.99 13.90
CA PRO A 80 0.45 11.92 12.67
C PRO A 80 1.78 12.68 12.74
N GLN A 81 1.82 13.84 13.39
CA GLN A 81 3.08 14.60 13.54
C GLN A 81 4.11 13.83 14.36
N LYS A 82 3.67 13.15 15.43
CA LYS A 82 4.57 12.37 16.29
C LYS A 82 5.02 11.08 15.61
N ALA A 83 4.14 10.44 14.85
CA ALA A 83 4.50 9.30 14.01
C ALA A 83 5.57 9.67 12.97
N LEU A 84 5.40 10.82 12.30
CA LEU A 84 6.39 11.32 11.34
C LEU A 84 7.73 11.67 12.01
N GLN A 85 7.71 12.21 13.22
CA GLN A 85 8.94 12.43 14.00
C GLN A 85 9.67 11.11 14.33
N TYR A 86 8.93 10.05 14.68
CA TYR A 86 9.54 8.73 14.87
C TYR A 86 10.16 8.21 13.58
N TYR A 87 9.47 8.36 12.44
CA TYR A 87 10.03 8.00 11.15
C TYR A 87 11.35 8.73 10.85
N PHE A 88 11.42 10.05 11.03
CA PHE A 88 12.67 10.80 10.82
C PHE A 88 13.79 10.51 11.81
N ALA A 89 13.46 9.97 12.99
CA ALA A 89 14.47 9.53 13.94
C ALA A 89 15.14 8.22 13.49
N GLU A 90 14.35 7.33 12.87
CA GLU A 90 14.82 6.03 12.37
C GLU A 90 15.42 6.09 10.96
N VAL A 91 14.98 7.06 10.15
CA VAL A 91 15.44 7.27 8.77
C VAL A 91 15.97 8.71 8.61
N PRO A 92 17.11 9.05 9.27
CA PRO A 92 17.61 10.42 9.31
C PRO A 92 18.05 10.98 7.95
N GLU A 93 18.33 10.12 6.98
CA GLU A 93 18.70 10.45 5.61
C GLU A 93 17.52 10.85 4.73
N ALA A 94 16.28 10.63 5.17
CA ALA A 94 15.10 10.90 4.38
C ALA A 94 14.91 12.41 4.15
N ASP A 95 14.49 12.79 2.94
CA ASP A 95 14.21 14.20 2.63
C ASP A 95 12.98 14.68 3.40
N ARG A 96 13.21 15.54 4.40
CA ARG A 96 12.16 15.93 5.35
C ARG A 96 10.96 16.59 4.70
N MET A 97 11.17 17.34 3.62
CA MET A 97 10.09 18.04 2.93
C MET A 97 9.22 17.03 2.16
N THR A 98 9.84 16.25 1.28
CA THR A 98 9.18 15.22 0.47
C THR A 98 8.43 14.22 1.33
N GLU A 99 9.05 13.70 2.39
CA GLU A 99 8.39 12.74 3.29
C GLU A 99 7.22 13.36 4.05
N THR A 100 7.33 14.63 4.46
CA THR A 100 6.21 15.33 5.13
C THR A 100 5.01 15.47 4.20
N ASP A 101 5.25 15.91 2.97
CA ASP A 101 4.19 16.16 1.99
C ASP A 101 3.58 14.84 1.47
N ALA A 102 4.42 13.84 1.19
CA ALA A 102 3.97 12.52 0.78
C ALA A 102 3.20 11.82 1.91
N PHE A 103 3.67 11.89 3.16
CA PHE A 103 2.96 11.31 4.29
C PHE A 103 1.59 11.95 4.49
N LYS A 104 1.47 13.27 4.33
CA LYS A 104 0.18 13.98 4.40
C LYS A 104 -0.82 13.46 3.36
N LEU A 105 -0.37 13.17 2.14
CA LEU A 105 -1.21 12.61 1.08
C LEU A 105 -1.50 11.12 1.26
N THR A 106 -0.58 10.37 1.86
CA THR A 106 -0.70 8.92 2.01
C THR A 106 -1.53 8.55 3.24
N LEU A 107 -1.49 9.33 4.32
CA LEU A 107 -2.17 9.03 5.59
C LEU A 107 -3.67 8.75 5.45
N PRO A 108 -4.46 9.45 4.61
CA PRO A 108 -5.87 9.10 4.38
C PRO A 108 -6.06 7.66 3.89
N TYR A 109 -5.11 7.11 3.13
CA TYR A 109 -5.13 5.75 2.57
C TYR A 109 -4.58 4.68 3.52
N TYR A 110 -4.02 5.05 4.67
CA TYR A 110 -3.62 4.05 5.66
C TYR A 110 -4.85 3.27 6.10
N ALA A 111 -4.67 1.97 6.33
CA ALA A 111 -5.73 1.11 6.85
C ALA A 111 -6.40 1.72 8.11
N HIS A 112 -7.70 1.50 8.28
CA HIS A 112 -8.44 1.92 9.47
C HIS A 112 -8.45 0.84 10.55
N ASP A 113 -8.51 -0.41 10.11
CA ASP A 113 -8.32 -1.62 10.89
C ASP A 113 -7.64 -2.67 10.00
N GLN A 114 -7.26 -3.82 10.56
CA GLN A 114 -6.76 -4.95 9.78
C GLN A 114 -7.84 -6.02 9.54
N LYS A 115 -9.08 -5.62 9.25
CA LYS A 115 -10.06 -6.56 8.70
C LYS A 115 -9.77 -6.74 7.22
N ILE A 116 -9.83 -7.99 6.80
CA ILE A 116 -9.69 -8.36 5.40
C ILE A 116 -11.11 -8.46 4.84
N ASP A 117 -11.39 -7.66 3.82
CA ASP A 117 -12.65 -7.75 3.07
C ASP A 117 -12.54 -8.89 2.04
N VAL A 118 -13.08 -10.05 2.41
CA VAL A 118 -13.01 -11.26 1.59
C VAL A 118 -13.72 -11.09 0.24
N GLU A 119 -14.81 -10.30 0.19
CA GLU A 119 -15.57 -10.10 -1.05
C GLU A 119 -14.79 -9.20 -2.02
N ARG A 120 -14.21 -8.10 -1.53
CA ARG A 120 -13.34 -7.24 -2.33
C ARG A 120 -12.13 -7.99 -2.87
N TRP A 121 -11.52 -8.82 -2.03
CA TRP A 121 -10.40 -9.69 -2.44
C TRP A 121 -10.81 -10.69 -3.52
N GLN A 122 -11.98 -11.33 -3.39
CA GLN A 122 -12.46 -12.25 -4.41
C GLN A 122 -12.77 -11.52 -5.73
N GLN A 123 -13.39 -10.34 -5.67
CA GLN A 123 -13.66 -9.52 -6.86
C GLN A 123 -12.38 -9.16 -7.62
N PHE A 124 -11.31 -8.78 -6.90
CA PHE A 124 -10.02 -8.49 -7.52
C PHE A 124 -9.36 -9.74 -8.10
N ALA A 125 -9.43 -10.89 -7.42
CA ALA A 125 -8.91 -12.16 -7.93
C ALA A 125 -9.67 -12.62 -9.19
N ASP A 126 -10.98 -12.46 -9.24
CA ASP A 126 -11.81 -12.80 -10.40
C ASP A 126 -11.52 -11.87 -11.58
N PHE A 127 -11.32 -10.57 -11.32
CA PHE A 127 -10.84 -9.62 -12.32
C PHE A 127 -9.47 -10.04 -12.87
N ALA A 128 -8.52 -10.36 -11.98
CA ALA A 128 -7.19 -10.81 -12.36
C ALA A 128 -7.24 -12.07 -13.24
N PHE A 129 -8.11 -13.02 -12.94
CA PHE A 129 -8.31 -14.22 -13.76
C PHE A 129 -8.95 -13.89 -15.11
N LYS A 130 -10.03 -13.10 -15.12
CA LYS A 130 -10.74 -12.69 -16.34
C LYS A 130 -9.83 -12.02 -17.37
N TYR A 131 -8.91 -11.18 -16.91
CA TYR A 131 -7.97 -10.46 -17.78
C TYR A 131 -6.60 -11.13 -17.92
N GLY A 132 -6.43 -12.36 -17.41
CA GLY A 132 -5.23 -13.15 -17.61
C GLY A 132 -3.99 -12.70 -16.81
N LEU A 133 -4.18 -11.92 -15.74
CA LEU A 133 -3.10 -11.59 -14.79
C LEU A 133 -2.70 -12.80 -13.95
N ILE A 134 -3.62 -13.75 -13.74
CA ILE A 134 -3.37 -15.05 -13.12
C ILE A 134 -3.92 -16.17 -14.00
N GLU A 135 -3.23 -17.30 -14.04
CA GLU A 135 -3.59 -18.45 -14.90
C GLU A 135 -4.74 -19.30 -14.33
N LYS A 136 -4.96 -19.24 -13.02
CA LYS A 136 -5.91 -20.09 -12.30
C LYS A 136 -6.79 -19.24 -11.41
N ALA A 137 -8.08 -19.54 -11.40
CA ALA A 137 -9.00 -18.98 -10.42
C ALA A 137 -8.54 -19.32 -9.00
N VAL A 138 -8.67 -18.36 -8.09
CA VAL A 138 -8.26 -18.48 -6.69
C VAL A 138 -9.48 -18.30 -5.81
N ASP A 139 -9.76 -19.30 -4.96
CA ASP A 139 -10.62 -19.08 -3.78
C ASP A 139 -9.78 -18.34 -2.74
N VAL A 140 -10.04 -17.04 -2.57
CA VAL A 140 -9.20 -16.19 -1.70
C VAL A 140 -9.23 -16.65 -0.24
N LYS A 141 -10.27 -17.36 0.20
CA LYS A 141 -10.33 -17.89 1.58
C LYS A 141 -9.23 -18.89 1.88
N THR A 142 -8.63 -19.49 0.85
CA THR A 142 -7.51 -20.45 0.98
C THR A 142 -6.16 -19.77 1.20
N VAL A 143 -6.03 -18.48 0.86
CA VAL A 143 -4.78 -17.71 0.95
C VAL A 143 -4.84 -16.59 1.98
N LEU A 144 -6.05 -16.10 2.30
CA LEU A 144 -6.25 -15.07 3.30
C LEU A 144 -6.12 -15.64 4.72
N TRP A 145 -5.58 -14.82 5.62
CA TRP A 145 -5.49 -15.17 7.03
C TRP A 145 -6.89 -15.27 7.64
N SER A 146 -7.31 -16.48 8.02
CA SER A 146 -8.51 -16.71 8.84
C SER A 146 -8.13 -16.96 10.31
N LYS A 147 -8.96 -16.43 11.22
CA LYS A 147 -8.75 -16.50 12.68
C LYS A 147 -8.64 -17.93 13.17
#